data_AF-A0A7W0IV40-F1
#
_entry.id   AF-A0A7W0IV40-F1
#
_cell.length_a   1.000
_cell.length_b   1.000
_cell.length_c   1.000
_cell.angle_alpha   90.00
_cell.angle_beta   90.00
_cell.angle_gamma   90.00
#
_symmetry.space_group_name_H-M   'P 1'
#
loop_
_entity.id
_entity.type
_entity.pdbx_description
1 polymer ?
#
loop_
_entity_poly.entity_id
_entity_poly.type
_entity_poly.pdbx_seq_one_letter_code
_entity_poly.pdbx_strand_id
1 'polypeptide(L)' 'MFAPEGTVFIPFHFGEMAVNLLTNDALDPVARIPEFKVCAVSIERV' A
#
# COMPACT_ATOMS: atom_id res chain seq x y z
N MET A 1 4.27 5.36 -17.01
CA MET A 1 4.19 5.04 -15.57
C MET A 1 2.72 4.90 -15.26
N PHE A 2 2.16 3.71 -15.45
CA PHE A 2 0.75 3.44 -15.21
C PHE A 2 0.68 2.12 -14.45
N ALA A 3 0.02 2.14 -13.30
CA ALA A 3 -0.32 0.91 -12.59
C ALA A 3 -1.27 0.11 -13.51
N PRO A 4 -1.13 -1.23 -13.61
CA PRO A 4 -2.08 -2.07 -14.33
C PRO A 4 -3.52 -1.79 -13.90
N GLU A 5 -4.47 -2.07 -14.79
CA GLU A 5 -5.89 -2.00 -14.45
C GLU A 5 -6.19 -2.82 -13.19
N GLY A 6 -6.97 -2.26 -12.27
CA GLY A 6 -7.27 -2.86 -10.97
C GLY A 6 -6.19 -2.67 -9.90
N THR A 7 -5.12 -1.91 -10.18
CA THR A 7 -4.08 -1.61 -9.20
C THR A 7 -3.87 -0.11 -9.03
N VAL A 8 -3.35 0.29 -7.88
CA VAL A 8 -2.97 1.67 -7.59
C VAL A 8 -1.50 1.75 -7.20
N PHE A 9 -0.88 2.88 -7.49
CA PHE A 9 0.45 3.21 -7.02
C PHE A 9 0.38 4.46 -6.14
N ILE A 10 0.91 4.36 -4.92
CA ILE A 10 0.97 5.47 -3.97
C ILE A 10 2.41 5.58 -3.45
N PRO A 11 3.07 6.75 -3.57
CA PRO A 11 4.39 6.96 -3.00
C PRO A 11 4.33 7.17 -1.48
N PHE A 12 5.41 6.81 -0.77
CA PHE A 12 5.51 6.89 0.71
C PHE A 12 6.59 7.86 1.22
N HIS A 13 7.09 8.78 0.38
CA HIS A 13 8.22 9.65 0.75
C HIS A 13 7.82 10.90 1.54
N PHE A 14 6.54 11.29 1.55
CA PHE A 14 6.07 12.48 2.26
C PHE A 14 5.58 12.12 3.67
N GLY A 15 6.28 12.58 4.71
CA GLY A 15 5.94 12.29 6.10
C GLY A 15 4.63 12.92 6.58
N GLU A 16 4.13 13.94 5.88
CA GLU A 16 2.83 14.58 6.16
C GLU A 16 1.65 13.63 5.89
N MET A 17 1.85 12.60 5.07
CA MET A 17 0.84 11.63 4.65
C MET A 17 1.33 10.21 4.96
N ALA A 18 0.86 9.64 6.07
CA ALA A 18 1.24 8.31 6.53
C ALA A 18 0.54 7.19 5.74
N VAL A 19 0.94 6.96 4.48
CA VAL A 19 0.32 5.96 3.59
C VAL A 19 0.37 4.53 4.15
N ASN A 20 1.36 4.19 4.97
CA ASN A 20 1.44 2.86 5.60
C ASN A 20 0.28 2.60 6.59
N LEU A 21 -0.50 3.61 6.98
CA LEU A 21 -1.76 3.39 7.71
C LEU A 21 -2.82 2.67 6.85
N LEU A 22 -2.68 2.69 5.52
CA LEU A 22 -3.56 1.98 4.60
C LEU A 22 -3.11 0.54 4.34
N THR A 23 -1.85 0.19 4.64
CA THR A 23 -1.34 -1.17 4.46
C THR A 23 -1.73 -2.09 5.61
N ASN A 24 -1.81 -3.39 5.36
CA ASN A 24 -2.10 -4.38 6.41
C ASN A 24 -0.85 -4.67 7.27
N ASP A 25 -1.07 -5.35 8.40
CA ASP A 25 -0.02 -5.74 9.36
C ASP A 25 0.54 -7.15 9.11
N ALA A 26 0.23 -7.77 7.96
CA ALA A 26 0.71 -9.09 7.63
C ALA A 26 2.23 -9.08 7.43
N LEU A 27 2.86 -10.15 7.91
CA LEU A 27 4.28 -10.39 7.80
C LEU A 27 4.51 -11.74 7.13
N ASP A 28 5.55 -11.81 6.30
CA ASP A 28 6.03 -13.09 5.78
C ASP A 28 6.33 -14.04 6.96
N PRO A 29 5.85 -15.30 6.95
CA PRO A 29 5.97 -16.23 8.07
C PRO A 29 7.42 -16.66 8.37
N VAL A 30 8.34 -16.52 7.41
CA VAL A 30 9.74 -16.93 7.54
C VAL A 30 10.65 -15.71 7.74
N ALA A 31 10.58 -14.75 6.82
CA ALA A 31 11.47 -13.59 6.76
C ALA A 31 10.98 -12.40 7.59
N ARG A 32 9.71 -12.42 8.05
CA ARG A 32 9.10 -11.34 8.85
C ARG A 32 9.08 -9.98 8.14
N ILE A 33 9.07 -9.98 6.81
CA ILE A 33 9.01 -8.75 5.99
C ILE A 33 7.54 -8.33 5.85
N PRO A 34 7.21 -7.03 6.00
CA PRO A 34 5.84 -6.54 5.84
C PRO A 34 5.31 -6.58 4.41
N GLU A 35 4.00 -6.77 4.28
CA GLU A 35 3.28 -6.76 3.00
C GLU A 35 2.97 -5.34 2.49
N PHE A 36 3.99 -4.59 2.07
CA PHE A 36 3.77 -3.23 1.57
C PHE A 36 3.28 -3.13 0.12
N LYS A 37 3.37 -4.22 -0.65
CA LYS A 37 3.09 -4.19 -2.11
C LYS A 37 1.68 -4.65 -2.46
N VAL A 38 0.96 -5.25 -1.53
CA VAL A 38 -0.38 -5.81 -1.75
C VAL A 38 -1.26 -5.38 -0.58
N CYS A 39 -2.33 -4.66 -0.87
CA CYS A 39 -3.36 -4.34 0.10
C CYS A 39 -4.65 -3.98 -0.64
N ALA A 40 -5.79 -4.48 -0.15
CA ALA A 40 -7.09 -4.13 -0.71
C ALA A 40 -7.49 -2.72 -0.28
N VAL A 41 -7.90 -1.89 -1.25
CA VAL A 41 -8.32 -0.51 -1.02
C VAL A 41 -9.62 -0.21 -1.75
N SER A 42 -10.35 0.80 -1.28
CA SER A 42 -11.49 1.39 -1.98
C SER A 42 -11.15 2.83 -2.36
N ILE A 43 -11.60 3.28 -3.53
CA ILE A 43 -11.34 4.63 -4.05
C ILE A 43 -12.69 5.32 -4.25
N GLU A 44 -12.81 6.52 -3.73
CA GLU A 44 -13.98 7.38 -3.91
C GLU A 44 -13.55 8.77 -4.39
N ARG A 45 -14.49 9.47 -5.06
CA ARG A 45 -14.28 10.86 -5.45
C ARG A 45 -14.58 11.75 -4.25
N VAL A 46 -13.66 12.67 -3.94
CA VAL A 46 -13.83 13.73 -2.94
C VAL A 46 -14.59 14.91 -3.52
#